data_AF-A0A8J4V3P4-F1
#
_entry.id   AF-A0A8J4V3P4-F1
#
_cell.length_a   1.000
_cell.length_b   1.000
_cell.length_c   1.000
_cell.angle_alpha   90.00
_cell.angle_beta   90.00
_cell.angle_gamma   90.00
#
_symmetry.space_group_name_H-M   'P 1'
#
loop_
_entity.id
_entity.type
_entity.pdbx_description
1 polymer ?
#
loop_
_entity_poly.entity_id
_entity_poly.type
_entity_poly.pdbx_seq_one_letter_code
_entity_poly.pdbx_strand_id
1 'polypeptide(L)'
;MFKQSLIFFALCVIFVATAESVTNAPIVMGNDPNLEHVVKIFNHWDFEGDVFVYNATDGYVQLPNQFWKRAESFQSGIDACFVKFHPREQYQIKAGDYHRNYAALCNFGQRMDGLYAGSCTESICPL
;
A
#
# COMPACT_ATOMS: atom_id res chain seq x y z
N MET A 1 49.28 -32.36 46.65
CA MET A 1 48.61 -31.44 47.59
C MET A 1 47.38 -30.87 46.87
N PHE A 2 46.27 -30.81 47.58
CA PHE A 2 44.88 -30.91 47.10
C PHE A 2 44.27 -29.61 46.54
N LYS A 3 43.18 -29.77 45.77
CA LYS A 3 42.14 -28.80 45.34
C LYS A 3 42.57 -27.89 44.18
N GLN A 4 41.78 -27.68 43.13
CA GLN A 4 40.36 -27.33 43.17
C GLN A 4 39.65 -27.71 41.87
N SER A 5 38.55 -28.42 42.03
CA SER A 5 37.52 -28.71 41.05
C SER A 5 36.88 -27.41 40.55
N LEU A 6 36.70 -27.23 39.24
CA LEU A 6 35.60 -26.42 38.72
C LEU A 6 35.21 -26.88 37.31
N ILE A 7 34.19 -27.72 37.34
CA ILE A 7 33.27 -28.12 36.28
C ILE A 7 32.89 -26.88 35.45
N PHE A 8 33.36 -26.79 34.21
CA PHE A 8 32.77 -25.88 33.24
C PHE A 8 31.56 -26.58 32.63
N PHE A 9 30.41 -26.27 33.21
CA PHE A 9 29.08 -26.57 32.71
C PHE A 9 28.99 -26.19 31.23
N ALA A 10 28.75 -27.19 30.38
CA ALA A 10 28.25 -27.00 29.04
C ALA A 10 26.90 -26.27 29.12
N LEU A 11 26.91 -24.95 28.92
CA LEU A 11 25.71 -24.16 28.65
C LEU A 11 25.24 -24.53 27.25
N CYS A 12 24.47 -25.61 27.20
CA CYS A 12 23.60 -25.96 26.09
C CYS A 12 22.55 -24.84 26.02
N VAL A 13 22.85 -23.78 25.28
CA VAL A 13 21.85 -22.76 24.94
C VAL A 13 20.90 -23.43 23.96
N ILE A 14 19.84 -24.01 24.51
CA ILE A 14 18.68 -24.41 23.73
C ILE A 14 18.08 -23.11 23.23
N PHE A 15 18.44 -22.73 22.01
CA PHE A 15 17.70 -21.73 21.24
C PHE A 15 16.34 -22.37 20.97
N VAL A 16 15.37 -22.11 21.85
CA VAL A 16 13.97 -22.30 21.53
C VAL A 16 13.68 -21.27 20.46
N ALA A 17 13.90 -21.64 19.20
CA ALA A 17 13.26 -20.96 18.09
C ALA A 17 11.77 -21.22 18.28
N THR A 18 11.09 -20.31 18.98
CA THR A 18 9.66 -20.14 18.78
C THR A 18 9.55 -19.81 17.30
N ALA A 19 9.12 -20.80 16.52
CA ALA A 19 8.56 -20.55 15.21
C ALA A 19 7.34 -19.66 15.46
N GLU A 20 7.57 -18.35 15.56
CA GLU A 20 6.55 -17.40 15.18
C GLU A 20 6.30 -17.73 13.72
N SER A 21 5.25 -18.50 13.49
CA SER A 21 4.60 -18.52 12.20
C SER A 21 4.29 -17.06 11.91
N VAL A 22 5.16 -16.41 11.14
CA VAL A 22 4.82 -15.22 10.39
C VAL A 22 3.75 -15.71 9.44
N THR A 23 2.52 -15.73 9.96
CA THR A 23 1.35 -15.76 9.12
C THR A 23 1.51 -14.49 8.30
N ASN A 24 1.80 -14.65 7.01
CA ASN A 24 1.55 -13.60 6.02
C ASN A 24 0.03 -13.39 5.96
N ALA A 25 -0.57 -13.02 7.08
CA ALA A 25 -1.91 -12.51 7.13
C ALA A 25 -1.82 -11.18 6.38
N PRO A 26 -2.55 -11.01 5.26
CA PRO A 26 -2.77 -9.65 4.77
C PRO A 26 -3.32 -8.88 5.95
N ILE A 27 -2.69 -7.75 6.30
CA ILE A 27 -3.24 -6.86 7.31
C ILE A 27 -4.58 -6.42 6.73
N VAL A 28 -5.67 -7.02 7.19
CA VAL A 28 -7.02 -6.61 6.86
C VAL A 28 -7.24 -5.32 7.64
N MET A 29 -6.81 -4.19 7.06
CA MET A 29 -7.40 -2.88 7.34
C MET A 29 -8.78 -2.83 6.64
N GLY A 30 -9.59 -3.86 6.83
CA GLY A 30 -10.93 -4.04 6.27
C GLY A 30 -12.02 -3.59 7.24
N ASN A 31 -11.80 -2.47 7.92
CA ASN A 31 -12.82 -1.83 8.77
C ASN A 31 -12.88 -0.32 8.49
N ASP A 32 -12.54 0.13 7.28
CA ASP A 32 -13.06 1.41 6.81
C ASP A 32 -14.44 1.12 6.18
N PRO A 33 -15.56 1.32 6.91
CA PRO A 33 -16.89 1.01 6.41
C PRO A 33 -17.27 1.86 5.19
N ASN A 34 -16.48 2.89 4.87
CA ASN A 34 -16.67 3.75 3.72
C ASN A 34 -15.66 3.47 2.60
N LEU A 35 -14.98 2.31 2.61
CA LEU A 35 -14.11 1.90 1.50
C LEU A 35 -14.88 1.14 0.41
N GLU A 36 -16.07 0.64 0.73
CA GLU A 36 -16.93 -0.02 -0.24
C GLU A 36 -17.26 0.95 -1.39
N HIS A 37 -16.86 0.60 -2.61
CA HIS A 37 -17.08 1.38 -3.85
C HIS A 37 -16.21 2.62 -4.08
N VAL A 38 -15.16 2.85 -3.29
CA VAL A 38 -14.29 4.02 -3.46
C VAL A 38 -12.80 3.68 -3.48
N VAL A 39 -12.00 4.64 -3.94
CA VAL A 39 -10.56 4.70 -3.71
C VAL A 39 -10.25 5.90 -2.83
N LYS A 40 -9.47 5.68 -1.78
CA LYS A 40 -8.95 6.75 -0.91
C LYS A 40 -7.48 6.94 -1.17
N ILE A 41 -7.09 8.15 -1.54
CA ILE A 41 -5.70 8.56 -1.75
C ILE A 41 -5.33 9.56 -0.67
N PHE A 42 -4.18 9.36 -0.06
CA PHE A 42 -3.68 10.16 1.04
C PHE A 42 -2.40 10.86 0.62
N ASN A 43 -2.21 12.09 1.10
CA ASN A 43 -1.01 12.88 0.78
C ASN A 43 0.15 12.67 1.74
N HIS A 44 0.00 11.79 2.74
CA HIS A 44 1.07 11.28 3.59
C HIS A 44 1.09 9.74 3.62
N TRP A 45 2.18 9.20 4.16
CA TRP A 45 2.31 7.76 4.43
C TRP A 45 1.29 7.29 5.48
N ASP A 46 1.14 5.96 5.58
CA ASP A 46 0.37 5.29 6.62
C ASP A 46 -1.11 5.71 6.72
N PHE A 47 -1.68 6.19 5.60
CA PHE A 47 -3.06 6.65 5.47
C PHE A 47 -3.35 7.94 6.27
N GLU A 48 -2.35 8.80 6.39
CA GLU A 48 -2.44 10.08 7.11
C GLU A 48 -2.57 11.28 6.17
N GLY A 49 -2.82 12.46 6.77
CA GLY A 49 -2.91 13.73 6.05
C GLY A 49 -4.28 13.98 5.44
N ASP A 50 -4.30 14.75 4.35
CA ASP A 50 -5.52 15.00 3.60
C ASP A 50 -5.90 13.74 2.82
N VAL A 51 -7.21 13.55 2.63
CA VAL A 51 -7.76 12.44 1.86
C VAL A 51 -8.52 12.93 0.63
N PHE A 52 -8.23 12.32 -0.51
CA PHE A 52 -9.02 12.41 -1.73
C PHE A 52 -9.81 11.12 -1.90
N VAL A 53 -11.13 11.23 -2.03
CA VAL A 53 -12.02 10.09 -2.22
C VAL A 53 -12.54 10.13 -3.65
N TYR A 54 -12.28 9.04 -4.37
CA TYR A 54 -12.74 8.81 -5.73
C TYR A 54 -13.86 7.77 -5.72
N ASN A 55 -15.00 8.06 -6.35
CA ASN A 55 -16.11 7.11 -6.46
C ASN A 55 -16.06 6.36 -7.78
N ALA A 56 -16.54 5.11 -7.79
CA ALA A 56 -16.58 4.28 -8.98
C ALA A 56 -17.31 4.92 -10.19
N THR A 57 -18.22 5.86 -9.94
CA THR A 57 -19.04 6.54 -10.95
C THR A 57 -18.41 7.79 -11.55
N ASP A 58 -17.28 8.28 -11.03
CA ASP A 58 -16.75 9.60 -11.37
C ASP A 58 -16.04 9.65 -12.74
N GLY A 59 -15.86 8.50 -13.39
CA GLY A 59 -15.14 8.40 -14.66
C GLY A 59 -13.65 8.68 -14.49
N TYR A 60 -12.99 9.28 -15.48
CA TYR A 60 -11.62 9.73 -15.29
C TYR A 60 -11.57 11.00 -14.46
N VAL A 61 -10.77 10.99 -13.39
CA VAL A 61 -10.52 12.16 -12.54
C VAL A 61 -9.03 12.44 -12.47
N GLN A 62 -8.68 13.69 -12.79
CA GLN A 62 -7.34 14.22 -12.50
C GLN A 62 -7.23 14.55 -11.01
N LEU A 63 -6.10 14.20 -10.40
CA LEU A 63 -5.86 14.52 -8.99
C LEU A 63 -5.78 16.04 -8.78
N PRO A 64 -6.41 16.57 -7.71
CA PRO A 64 -6.27 17.97 -7.38
C PRO A 64 -4.83 18.29 -6.95
N ASN A 65 -4.43 19.57 -7.05
CA ASN A 65 -3.04 20.02 -6.84
C ASN A 65 -2.38 19.51 -5.55
N GLN A 66 -3.15 19.34 -4.48
CA GLN A 66 -2.63 18.87 -3.19
C GLN A 66 -2.25 17.37 -3.18
N PHE A 67 -2.78 16.58 -4.11
CA PHE A 67 -2.48 15.15 -4.31
C PHE A 67 -1.69 14.87 -5.60
N TRP A 68 -1.69 15.82 -6.55
CA TRP A 68 -0.91 15.68 -7.77
C TRP A 68 0.56 15.49 -7.43
N LYS A 69 1.14 14.38 -7.87
CA LYS A 69 2.53 13.99 -7.56
C LYS A 69 2.82 13.81 -6.06
N ARG A 70 1.79 13.65 -5.24
CA ARG A 70 1.86 13.46 -3.79
C ARG A 70 0.89 12.39 -3.32
N ALA A 71 0.58 11.40 -4.16
CA ALA A 71 -0.18 10.23 -3.73
C ALA A 71 0.76 9.32 -2.94
N GLU A 72 0.78 9.51 -1.63
CA GLU A 72 1.78 8.94 -0.73
C GLU A 72 1.34 7.59 -0.13
N SER A 73 0.05 7.41 0.12
CA SER A 73 -0.56 6.13 0.46
C SER A 73 -1.98 6.02 -0.12
N PHE A 74 -2.51 4.80 -0.26
CA PHE A 74 -3.87 4.60 -0.78
C PHE A 74 -4.54 3.35 -0.21
N GLN A 75 -5.87 3.32 -0.25
CA GLN A 75 -6.71 2.15 -0.04
C GLN A 75 -7.74 2.08 -1.17
N SER A 76 -8.02 0.88 -1.69
CA SER A 76 -8.96 0.67 -2.79
C SER A 76 -10.00 -0.36 -2.43
N GLY A 77 -11.28 0.00 -2.47
CA GLY A 77 -12.39 -0.96 -2.39
C GLY A 77 -12.95 -1.37 -3.74
N ILE A 78 -12.37 -0.86 -4.83
CA ILE A 78 -12.74 -1.18 -6.22
C ILE A 78 -11.50 -1.50 -7.05
N ASP A 79 -11.71 -2.14 -8.19
CA ASP A 79 -10.70 -2.14 -9.23
C ASP A 79 -10.58 -0.71 -9.80
N ALA A 80 -9.34 -0.23 -9.93
CA ALA A 80 -9.05 1.08 -10.48
C ALA A 80 -7.76 1.06 -11.28
N CYS A 81 -7.63 2.00 -12.21
CA CYS A 81 -6.39 2.23 -12.93
C CYS A 81 -5.81 3.58 -12.52
N PHE A 82 -4.61 3.58 -11.96
CA PHE A 82 -3.87 4.80 -11.68
C PHE A 82 -3.06 5.19 -12.91
N VAL A 83 -3.10 6.47 -13.25
CA VAL A 83 -2.61 6.97 -14.54
C VAL A 83 -1.58 8.06 -14.34
N LYS A 84 -0.53 7.96 -15.14
CA LYS A 84 0.37 9.04 -15.49
C LYS A 84 0.26 9.30 -16.99
N PHE A 85 0.07 10.55 -17.41
CA PHE A 85 -0.11 10.92 -18.82
C PHE A 85 1.19 11.09 -19.59
N HIS A 86 2.25 11.62 -18.96
CA HIS A 86 3.51 11.90 -19.66
C HIS A 86 4.79 11.65 -18.85
N PRO A 87 5.65 10.67 -19.23
CA PRO A 87 5.35 9.58 -20.18
C PRO A 87 4.14 8.78 -19.71
N ARG A 88 3.42 8.16 -20.65
CA ARG A 88 2.21 7.39 -20.32
C ARG A 88 2.60 6.13 -19.55
N GLU A 89 2.12 6.02 -18.32
CA GLU A 89 2.28 4.85 -17.48
C GLU A 89 0.96 4.59 -16.76
N GLN A 90 0.63 3.32 -16.58
CA GLN A 90 -0.60 2.91 -15.90
C GLN A 90 -0.28 1.82 -14.88
N TYR A 91 -0.99 1.83 -13.77
CA TYR A 91 -0.85 0.82 -12.73
C TYR A 91 -2.23 0.31 -12.32
N GLN A 92 -2.43 -0.99 -12.49
CA GLN A 92 -3.66 -1.65 -12.09
C GLN A 92 -3.69 -1.78 -10.57
N ILE A 93 -4.78 -1.33 -9.98
CA ILE A 93 -5.13 -1.52 -8.57
C ILE A 93 -6.34 -2.44 -8.51
N LYS A 94 -6.32 -3.42 -7.62
CA LYS A 94 -7.43 -4.34 -7.37
C LYS A 94 -8.24 -3.93 -6.16
N ALA A 95 -9.51 -4.28 -6.15
CA ALA A 95 -10.34 -4.13 -4.96
C ALA A 95 -9.71 -4.89 -3.78
N GLY A 96 -9.55 -4.21 -2.65
CA GLY A 96 -8.85 -4.69 -1.46
C GLY A 96 -7.36 -4.31 -1.40
N ASP A 97 -6.77 -3.81 -2.48
CA ASP A 97 -5.37 -3.34 -2.46
C ASP A 97 -5.23 -2.09 -1.61
N TYR A 98 -4.11 -2.00 -0.92
CA TYR A 98 -3.69 -0.81 -0.20
C TYR A 98 -2.18 -0.73 -0.16
N HIS A 99 -1.67 0.48 0.07
CA HIS A 99 -0.25 0.69 0.20
C HIS A 99 0.06 1.88 1.12
N ARG A 100 0.81 1.63 2.20
CA ARG A 100 1.13 2.63 3.23
C ARG A 100 2.22 3.62 2.80
N ASN A 101 3.09 3.24 1.88
CA ASN A 101 4.20 4.06 1.39
C ASN A 101 4.29 3.98 -0.15
N TYR A 102 3.18 4.22 -0.83
CA TYR A 102 3.05 4.07 -2.28
C TYR A 102 4.03 4.96 -3.06
N ALA A 103 4.35 6.12 -2.49
CA ALA A 103 5.37 7.00 -3.05
C ALA A 103 6.79 6.39 -3.04
N ALA A 104 7.09 5.42 -2.16
CA ALA A 104 8.42 4.81 -2.04
C ALA A 104 8.61 3.59 -2.95
N LEU A 105 7.54 2.85 -3.27
CA LEU A 105 7.61 1.73 -4.19
C LEU A 105 7.48 2.25 -5.64
N CYS A 106 8.61 2.30 -6.33
CA CYS A 106 8.74 2.71 -7.74
C CYS A 106 8.40 4.19 -8.06
N ASN A 107 8.19 5.03 -7.04
CA ASN A 107 7.89 6.47 -7.19
C ASN A 107 6.67 6.76 -8.09
N PHE A 108 5.74 5.82 -8.26
CA PHE A 108 4.58 6.05 -9.13
C PHE A 108 3.61 7.06 -8.50
N GLY A 109 3.33 6.93 -7.20
CA GLY A 109 2.50 7.89 -6.47
C GLY A 109 3.00 9.34 -6.52
N GLN A 110 4.33 9.53 -6.63
CA GLN A 110 4.95 10.85 -6.82
C GLN A 110 4.83 11.40 -8.24
N ARG A 111 4.25 10.64 -9.17
CA ARG A 111 4.14 11.01 -10.59
C ARG A 111 2.74 10.77 -11.15
N MET A 112 1.82 10.28 -10.31
CA MET A 112 0.43 10.02 -10.66
C MET A 112 -0.29 11.32 -10.98
N ASP A 113 -1.00 11.31 -12.10
CA ASP A 113 -1.77 12.44 -12.61
C ASP A 113 -3.26 12.28 -12.31
N GLY A 114 -3.79 11.06 -12.33
CA GLY A 114 -5.21 10.79 -12.16
C GLY A 114 -5.53 9.30 -12.05
N LEU A 115 -6.82 8.98 -12.03
CA LEU A 115 -7.33 7.61 -11.99
C LEU A 115 -8.70 7.49 -12.63
N TYR A 116 -9.10 6.25 -12.89
CA TYR A 116 -10.47 5.87 -13.25
C TYR A 116 -10.79 4.47 -12.73
N ALA A 117 -12.08 4.14 -12.63
CA ALA A 117 -12.56 2.84 -12.16
C ALA A 117 -12.41 1.74 -13.22
N GLY A 118 -12.14 0.52 -12.78
CA GLY A 118 -12.04 -0.67 -13.61
C GLY A 118 -10.60 -1.04 -14.00
N SER A 119 -10.49 -1.70 -15.15
CA SER A 119 -9.20 -2.21 -15.62
C SER A 119 -8.41 -1.16 -16.39
N CYS A 120 -7.09 -1.16 -16.24
CA CYS A 120 -6.21 -0.40 -17.09
C CYS A 120 -6.36 -0.82 -18.55
N THR A 121 -6.57 0.14 -19.44
CA THR A 121 -6.66 -0.06 -20.88
C THR A 121 -5.76 0.92 -21.62
N GLU A 122 -5.32 0.52 -22.80
CA GLU A 122 -4.56 1.37 -23.73
C GLU A 122 -5.34 2.65 -24.11
N SER A 123 -6.68 2.58 -24.07
CA SER A 123 -7.61 3.65 -24.45
C SER A 123 -8.26 4.30 -23.22
N ILE A 124 -7.65 5.36 -22.68
CA ILE A 124 -8.34 6.28 -21.79
C ILE A 124 -9.28 7.11 -22.68
N CYS A 125 -10.52 6.65 -22.86
CA CYS A 125 -11.51 7.39 -23.62
C CYS A 125 -11.83 8.71 -22.90
N PRO A 126 -11.63 9.89 -23.52
CA PRO A 126 -12.31 11.08 -23.07
C PRO A 126 -13.79 10.88 -23.41
N LEU A 127 -14.62 10.65 -22.38
CA LEU A 127 -16.07 10.84 -22.52
C LEU A 127 -16.38 12.33 -22.50
#